data_AF-A0AAD7CAD1-F1
#
_entry.id   AF-A0AAD7CAD1-F1
#
_cell.length_a   1.000
_cell.length_b   1.000
_cell.length_c   1.000
_cell.angle_alpha   90.00
_cell.angle_beta   90.00
_cell.angle_gamma   90.00
#
_symmetry.space_group_name_H-M   'P 1'
#
loop_
_entity.id
_entity.type
_entity.pdbx_description
1 polymer ?
#
loop_
_entity_poly.entity_id
_entity_poly.type
_entity_poly.pdbx_seq_one_letter_code
_entity_poly.pdbx_strand_id
1 'polypeptide(L)'
;MDRPPRKVHLPLERLKKCDACSKTTNLKLCSACGERAYCSTECQGKDWSAHKPNCGKTDRIPIEMFYPLLASFGEVLHTSQQKPTHPALRRTIINSPNPGSPATVFPDGSAANLVMLGDFINPIQLASSAWWPTALSDKVRRNMMRRIVREGYALPVATSICLALLSGMYTTTFVPSSNVKLRRRTRLSYKSSPIADFGVATGSVDVKPQDELAYLDASDLSFRGGQEAKEHYWVYFTTIRGENIILDCSMFSLNMCVCVDTYQYLPKDEPSNGPLNFAPAVFSGRDMRQYAPKMHKERKRMSVLRNADLQRIIAESADGGFYHDDIPLVRGFMEALSGRPVPLEEVELTMNVAARSTRILTTVLDTRSWTAWPKEPPMGIEGDPGELRGGGESSGSEEWLGFMRKFRKKYNQPDADKEALGRAYRKWRARNAEEECG
;
A
#
# COMPACT_ATOMS: atom_id res chain seq x y z
N MET A 1 -4.55 -18.92 32.38
CA MET A 1 -3.34 -18.17 32.79
C MET A 1 -3.42 -16.83 32.12
N ASP A 2 -3.49 -15.74 32.89
CA ASP A 2 -3.53 -14.39 32.34
C ASP A 2 -2.20 -14.09 31.67
N ARG A 3 -2.22 -13.87 30.35
CA ARG A 3 -1.03 -13.38 29.64
C ARG A 3 -0.82 -11.92 30.04
N PRO A 4 0.43 -11.50 30.32
CA PRO A 4 0.68 -10.10 30.64
C PRO A 4 0.27 -9.22 29.45
N PRO A 5 -0.27 -8.02 29.72
CA PRO A 5 -0.70 -7.10 28.68
C PRO A 5 0.48 -6.75 27.77
N ARG A 6 0.22 -6.62 26.47
CA ARG A 6 1.24 -6.24 25.50
C ARG A 6 1.53 -4.75 25.65
N LYS A 7 2.78 -4.35 25.45
CA LYS A 7 3.16 -2.94 25.42
C LYS A 7 3.51 -2.52 24.01
N VAL A 8 2.90 -1.45 23.51
CA VAL A 8 3.32 -0.83 22.26
C VAL A 8 4.59 -0.03 22.51
N HIS A 9 5.62 -0.26 21.69
CA HIS A 9 6.92 0.37 21.78
C HIS A 9 7.11 1.39 20.67
N LEU A 10 6.94 2.66 21.02
CA LEU A 10 7.05 3.79 20.10
C LEU A 10 8.51 4.12 19.75
N PRO A 11 8.87 4.17 18.46
CA PRO A 11 10.17 4.69 18.03
C PRO A 11 10.25 6.22 18.27
N LEU A 12 11.48 6.72 18.32
CA LEU A 12 11.74 8.16 18.34
C LEU A 12 11.12 8.82 17.10
N GLU A 13 10.32 9.86 17.33
CA GLU A 13 9.65 10.61 16.25
C GLU A 13 10.65 11.41 15.42
N ARG A 14 11.63 12.02 16.08
CA ARG A 14 12.67 12.87 15.48
C ARG A 14 13.90 12.93 16.38
N LEU A 15 15.06 13.21 15.78
CA LEU A 15 16.31 13.44 16.49
C LEU A 15 16.32 14.85 17.11
N LYS A 16 15.86 14.99 18.36
CA LYS A 16 15.78 16.30 19.03
C LYS A 16 17.09 16.72 19.69
N LYS A 17 17.65 15.85 20.54
CA LYS A 17 18.83 16.14 21.35
C LYS A 17 19.60 14.86 21.68
N CYS A 18 20.86 15.03 22.05
CA CYS A 18 21.70 13.98 22.60
C CYS A 18 21.17 13.56 23.97
N ASP A 19 20.96 12.27 24.18
CA ASP A 19 20.49 11.72 25.46
C ASP A 19 21.49 11.95 26.61
N ALA A 20 22.79 12.14 26.31
CA ALA A 20 23.82 12.34 27.33
C ALA A 20 24.15 13.81 27.63
N CYS A 21 24.21 14.68 26.61
CA CYS A 21 24.69 16.06 26.76
C CYS A 21 23.71 17.13 26.25
N SER A 22 22.51 16.73 25.80
CA SER A 22 21.46 17.61 25.27
C SER A 22 21.81 18.46 24.03
N LYS A 23 23.02 18.34 23.43
CA LYS A 23 23.34 18.96 22.14
C LYS A 23 22.39 18.50 21.04
N THR A 24 22.06 19.37 20.09
CA THR A 24 21.07 19.11 19.03
C THR A 24 21.70 18.79 17.67
N THR A 25 23.01 18.90 17.54
CA THR A 25 23.77 18.72 16.29
C THR A 25 24.43 17.35 16.19
N ASN A 26 24.64 16.86 14.96
CA ASN A 26 25.38 15.62 14.67
C ASN A 26 24.84 14.36 15.37
N LEU A 27 23.53 14.31 15.58
CA LEU A 27 22.87 13.21 16.27
C LEU A 27 22.91 11.92 15.43
N LYS A 28 23.38 10.86 16.06
CA LYS A 28 23.41 9.49 15.53
C LYS A 28 22.61 8.60 16.46
N LEU A 29 21.83 7.69 15.89
CA LEU A 29 21.12 6.69 16.67
C LEU A 29 22.07 5.63 17.20
N CYS A 30 21.76 5.08 18.37
CA CYS A 30 22.39 3.86 18.86
C CYS A 30 22.33 2.77 17.77
N SER A 31 23.49 2.23 17.39
CA SER A 31 23.59 1.24 16.31
C SER A 31 22.84 -0.05 16.63
N ALA A 32 22.77 -0.44 17.91
CA ALA A 32 22.13 -1.67 18.36
C ALA A 32 20.60 -1.57 18.41
N CYS A 33 20.06 -0.59 19.16
CA CYS A 33 18.61 -0.48 19.38
C CYS A 33 17.92 0.55 18.47
N GLY A 34 18.63 1.61 18.06
CA GLY A 34 18.02 2.70 17.29
C GLY A 34 17.08 3.62 18.08
N GLU A 35 17.04 3.52 19.41
CA GLU A 35 16.04 4.22 20.25
C GLU A 35 16.61 5.37 21.08
N ARG A 36 17.93 5.53 21.07
CA ARG A 36 18.65 6.63 21.72
C ARG A 36 19.46 7.38 20.69
N ALA A 37 19.62 8.68 20.88
CA ALA A 37 20.36 9.56 20.00
C ALA A 37 21.56 10.19 20.74
N TYR A 38 22.73 10.13 20.13
CA TYR A 38 23.97 10.66 20.69
C TYR A 38 24.70 11.51 19.66
N CYS A 39 25.33 12.61 20.10
CA CYS A 39 26.16 13.43 19.20
C CYS A 39 27.56 12.84 18.96
N SER A 40 28.01 11.91 19.79
CA SER A 40 29.31 11.25 19.70
C SER A 40 29.31 9.88 20.39
N THR A 41 30.31 9.05 20.10
CA THR A 41 30.56 7.77 20.78
C THR A 41 30.90 7.96 22.26
N GLU A 42 31.58 9.06 22.60
CA GLU A 42 31.85 9.44 23.99
C GLU A 42 30.56 9.68 24.79
N CYS A 43 29.60 10.40 24.20
CA CYS A 43 28.29 10.61 24.82
C CYS A 43 27.52 9.30 25.00
N GLN A 44 27.59 8.41 24.01
CA GLN A 44 27.02 7.06 24.13
C GLN A 44 27.68 6.26 25.26
N GLY A 45 29.01 6.36 25.41
CA GLY A 45 29.76 5.71 26.50
C GLY A 45 29.36 6.23 27.88
N LYS A 46 29.17 7.55 28.02
CA LYS A 46 28.71 8.17 29.28
C LYS A 46 27.32 7.69 29.70
N ASP A 47 26.40 7.56 28.75
CA ASP A 47 25.04 7.07 29.01
C ASP A 47 24.95 5.52 29.08
N TRP A 48 26.03 4.81 28.77
CA TRP A 48 25.98 3.37 28.52
C TRP A 48 25.51 2.56 29.74
N SER A 49 25.92 2.92 30.96
CA SER A 49 25.50 2.21 32.18
C SER A 49 23.99 2.27 32.39
N ALA A 50 23.35 3.40 32.09
CA ALA A 50 21.89 3.58 32.17
C ALA A 50 21.16 3.00 30.95
N HIS A 51 21.77 3.09 29.76
CA HIS A 51 21.16 2.60 28.52
C HIS A 51 21.21 1.08 28.39
N LYS A 52 22.33 0.44 28.76
CA LYS A 52 22.62 -0.99 28.53
C LYS A 52 21.52 -1.95 28.98
N PRO A 53 20.89 -1.81 30.16
CA PRO A 53 19.83 -2.73 30.59
C PRO A 53 18.63 -2.77 29.64
N ASN A 54 18.35 -1.66 28.97
CA ASN A 54 17.25 -1.51 28.02
C ASN A 54 17.72 -1.55 26.57
N CYS A 55 19.03 -1.64 26.33
CA CYS A 55 19.62 -1.71 25.01
C CYS A 55 19.49 -3.15 24.49
N GLY A 56 18.69 -3.32 23.44
CA GLY A 56 18.49 -4.61 22.77
C GLY A 56 18.86 -4.55 21.29
N LYS A 57 19.21 -5.70 20.71
CA LYS A 57 19.39 -5.82 19.27
C LYS A 57 18.04 -5.67 18.57
N THR A 58 17.97 -4.73 17.62
CA THR A 58 16.79 -4.52 16.77
C THR A 58 17.12 -4.96 15.36
N ASP A 59 16.35 -5.93 14.85
CA ASP A 59 16.35 -6.28 13.45
C ASP A 59 15.61 -5.16 12.68
N ARG A 60 16.30 -4.53 11.73
CA ARG A 60 15.76 -3.46 10.89
C ARG A 60 15.46 -4.02 9.51
N ILE A 61 14.17 -4.10 9.18
CA ILE A 61 13.72 -4.63 7.89
C ILE A 61 13.52 -3.47 6.91
N PRO A 62 14.21 -3.44 5.76
CA PRO A 62 13.95 -2.49 4.70
C PRO A 62 12.51 -2.62 4.20
N ILE A 63 11.75 -1.52 4.25
CA ILE A 63 10.36 -1.51 3.82
C ILE A 63 10.23 -1.74 2.30
N GLU A 64 11.25 -1.37 1.52
CA GLU A 64 11.32 -1.63 0.07
C GLU A 64 11.30 -3.13 -0.26
N MET A 65 11.82 -3.97 0.64
CA MET A 65 11.78 -5.43 0.52
C MET A 65 10.52 -6.02 1.18
N PHE A 66 9.95 -5.32 2.17
CA PHE A 66 8.88 -5.85 3.01
C PHE A 66 7.48 -5.53 2.51
N TYR A 67 7.31 -4.47 1.69
CA TYR A 67 6.00 -4.05 1.21
C TYR A 67 5.21 -5.09 0.40
N PRO A 68 5.79 -6.10 -0.29
CA PRO A 68 4.99 -7.12 -0.96
C PRO A 68 4.14 -7.93 0.02
N LEU A 69 4.67 -8.26 1.20
CA LEU A 69 3.86 -8.86 2.26
C LEU A 69 2.70 -7.94 2.66
N LEU A 70 2.95 -6.63 2.81
CA LEU A 70 1.89 -5.67 3.16
C LEU A 70 0.85 -5.52 2.06
N ALA A 71 1.26 -5.55 0.79
CA ALA A 71 0.36 -5.55 -0.36
C ALA A 71 -0.54 -6.79 -0.37
N SER A 72 0.01 -7.97 -0.04
CA SER A 72 -0.77 -9.20 0.06
C SER A 72 -1.89 -9.11 1.10
N PHE A 73 -1.70 -8.34 2.18
CA PHE A 73 -2.76 -8.13 3.17
C PHE A 73 -3.94 -7.33 2.60
N GLY A 74 -3.67 -6.36 1.73
CA GLY A 74 -4.73 -5.65 1.00
C GLY A 74 -5.48 -6.58 0.04
N GLU A 75 -4.76 -7.44 -0.68
CA GLU A 75 -5.38 -8.42 -1.58
C GLU A 75 -6.27 -9.43 -0.81
N VAL A 76 -5.82 -9.89 0.37
CA VAL A 76 -6.63 -10.76 1.24
C VAL A 76 -7.99 -10.15 1.55
N LEU A 77 -8.07 -8.84 1.80
CA LEU A 77 -9.35 -8.15 2.03
C LEU A 77 -10.21 -8.15 0.77
N HIS A 78 -9.63 -7.80 -0.38
CA HIS A 78 -10.37 -7.76 -1.65
C HIS A 78 -10.94 -9.11 -2.06
N THR A 79 -10.26 -10.21 -1.70
CA THR A 79 -10.74 -11.59 -1.95
C THR A 79 -11.52 -12.20 -0.79
N SER A 80 -11.77 -11.44 0.28
CA SER A 80 -12.49 -11.95 1.45
C SER A 80 -13.94 -12.27 1.10
N GLN A 81 -14.42 -13.43 1.53
CA GLN A 81 -15.83 -13.81 1.39
C GLN A 81 -16.77 -12.91 2.20
N GLN A 82 -16.24 -12.24 3.23
CA GLN A 82 -16.98 -11.26 4.04
C GLN A 82 -17.16 -9.93 3.31
N LYS A 83 -16.37 -9.65 2.26
CA LYS A 83 -16.55 -8.44 1.45
C LYS A 83 -17.84 -8.59 0.63
N PRO A 84 -18.80 -7.65 0.73
CA PRO A 84 -19.98 -7.66 -0.12
C PRO A 84 -19.60 -7.72 -1.61
N THR A 85 -20.21 -8.65 -2.35
CA THR A 85 -19.98 -8.78 -3.79
C THR A 85 -20.43 -7.52 -4.51
N HIS A 86 -19.58 -6.96 -5.37
CA HIS A 86 -19.96 -5.81 -6.18
C HIS A 86 -21.11 -6.18 -7.14
N PRO A 87 -22.18 -5.36 -7.29
CA PRO A 87 -23.32 -5.67 -8.15
C PRO A 87 -22.94 -5.99 -9.61
N ALA A 88 -21.93 -5.31 -10.17
CA ALA A 88 -21.45 -5.55 -11.53
C ALA A 88 -20.83 -6.95 -11.74
N LEU A 89 -20.47 -7.67 -10.67
CA LEU A 89 -19.98 -9.06 -10.75
C LEU A 89 -21.13 -10.07 -10.80
N ARG A 90 -22.38 -9.64 -10.57
CA ARG A 90 -23.58 -10.49 -10.59
C ARG A 90 -24.45 -10.25 -11.82
N ARG A 91 -24.05 -9.32 -12.70
CA ARG A 91 -24.80 -8.89 -13.88
C ARG A 91 -23.91 -8.89 -15.11
N THR A 92 -24.52 -9.03 -16.27
CA THR A 92 -23.84 -8.87 -17.57
C THR A 92 -23.44 -7.41 -17.80
N ILE A 93 -22.36 -7.18 -18.56
CA ILE A 93 -21.98 -5.87 -19.07
C ILE A 93 -22.44 -5.78 -20.53
N ILE A 94 -23.38 -4.88 -20.81
CA ILE A 94 -24.09 -4.81 -22.10
C ILE A 94 -23.51 -3.77 -23.08
N ASN A 95 -22.69 -2.84 -22.59
CA ASN A 95 -21.98 -1.86 -23.42
C ASN A 95 -20.50 -2.24 -23.59
N SER A 96 -19.70 -1.38 -24.22
CA SER A 96 -18.31 -1.66 -24.59
C SER A 96 -17.29 -0.76 -23.87
N PRO A 97 -17.14 -0.82 -22.53
CA PRO A 97 -16.21 0.00 -21.75
C PRO A 97 -14.74 -0.47 -21.92
N ASN A 98 -14.33 -0.74 -23.16
CA ASN A 98 -13.02 -1.26 -23.50
C ASN A 98 -11.92 -0.20 -23.30
N PRO A 99 -10.66 -0.63 -23.14
CA PRO A 99 -9.52 0.28 -23.06
C PRO A 99 -9.48 1.25 -24.25
N GLY A 100 -9.25 2.54 -23.97
CA GLY A 100 -9.26 3.61 -24.97
C GLY A 100 -10.65 4.19 -25.28
N SER A 101 -11.72 3.66 -24.71
CA SER A 101 -13.05 4.28 -24.81
C SER A 101 -13.06 5.67 -24.16
N PRO A 102 -13.71 6.68 -24.76
CA PRO A 102 -13.84 7.99 -24.14
C PRO A 102 -14.66 7.89 -22.85
N ALA A 103 -14.29 8.68 -21.85
CA ALA A 103 -15.12 8.81 -20.65
C ALA A 103 -16.49 9.41 -21.01
N THR A 104 -17.53 8.90 -20.37
CA THR A 104 -18.88 9.47 -20.46
C THR A 104 -18.98 10.64 -19.51
N VAL A 105 -19.41 11.81 -20.01
CA VAL A 105 -19.70 12.99 -19.19
C VAL A 105 -21.13 12.89 -18.67
N PHE A 106 -21.30 13.05 -17.36
CA PHE A 106 -22.60 12.97 -16.69
C PHE A 106 -23.23 14.36 -16.53
N PRO A 107 -24.55 14.44 -16.22
CA PRO A 107 -25.26 15.72 -16.08
C PRO A 107 -24.68 16.68 -15.03
N ASP A 108 -23.99 16.15 -14.01
CA ASP A 108 -23.32 16.94 -12.96
C ASP A 108 -21.92 17.45 -13.38
N GLY A 109 -21.49 17.16 -14.61
CA GLY A 109 -20.19 17.54 -15.16
C GLY A 109 -19.04 16.61 -14.75
N SER A 110 -19.29 15.60 -13.90
CA SER A 110 -18.32 14.54 -13.66
C SER A 110 -18.20 13.63 -14.89
N ALA A 111 -17.14 12.84 -14.97
CA ALA A 111 -16.93 11.91 -16.08
C ALA A 111 -16.24 10.64 -15.61
N ALA A 112 -16.66 9.50 -16.16
CA ALA A 112 -16.05 8.19 -15.88
C ALA A 112 -16.22 7.23 -17.08
N ASN A 113 -15.52 6.10 -17.07
CA ASN A 113 -15.82 5.00 -17.99
C ASN A 113 -17.11 4.29 -17.52
N LEU A 114 -18.20 4.49 -18.27
CA LEU A 114 -19.53 3.98 -17.93
C LEU A 114 -19.63 2.47 -18.23
N VAL A 115 -20.04 1.70 -17.23
CA VAL A 115 -20.35 0.27 -17.32
C VAL A 115 -21.86 0.09 -17.19
N MET A 116 -22.52 -0.32 -18.28
CA MET A 116 -23.96 -0.61 -18.28
C MET A 116 -24.21 -2.05 -17.87
N LEU A 117 -25.00 -2.26 -16.83
CA LEU A 117 -25.32 -3.57 -16.27
C LEU A 117 -26.66 -4.07 -16.83
N GLY A 118 -26.67 -5.30 -17.35
CA GLY A 118 -27.86 -5.98 -17.84
C GLY A 118 -28.40 -7.02 -16.85
N ASP A 119 -28.80 -8.16 -17.41
CA ASP A 119 -29.40 -9.28 -16.67
C ASP A 119 -28.43 -9.94 -15.68
N PHE A 120 -29.00 -10.61 -14.68
CA PHE A 120 -28.23 -11.44 -13.75
C PHE A 120 -27.50 -12.56 -14.48
N ILE A 121 -26.28 -12.85 -14.01
CA ILE A 121 -25.46 -13.93 -14.55
C ILE A 121 -25.11 -14.96 -13.47
N ASN A 122 -24.94 -16.21 -13.88
CA ASN A 122 -24.40 -17.24 -13.01
C ASN A 122 -22.95 -16.89 -12.60
N PRO A 123 -22.58 -16.92 -11.30
CA PRO A 123 -21.22 -16.62 -10.84
C PRO A 123 -20.11 -17.44 -11.53
N ILE A 124 -20.39 -18.65 -12.00
CA ILE A 124 -19.43 -19.50 -12.73
C ILE A 124 -19.03 -18.87 -14.08
N GLN A 125 -19.88 -18.01 -14.65
CA GLN A 125 -19.63 -17.33 -15.91
C GLN A 125 -18.91 -15.98 -15.72
N LEU A 126 -18.50 -15.62 -14.50
CA LEU A 126 -17.74 -14.39 -14.26
C LEU A 126 -16.44 -14.38 -15.09
N ALA A 127 -16.12 -13.24 -15.70
CA ALA A 127 -14.99 -13.10 -16.62
C ALA A 127 -15.05 -13.99 -17.89
N SER A 128 -16.22 -14.56 -18.23
CA SER A 128 -16.48 -15.23 -19.52
C SER A 128 -17.14 -14.32 -20.55
N SER A 129 -17.23 -14.74 -21.81
CA SER A 129 -17.93 -14.00 -22.86
C SER A 129 -19.42 -13.81 -22.58
N ALA A 130 -20.05 -14.66 -21.75
CA ALA A 130 -21.41 -14.44 -21.30
C ALA A 130 -21.51 -13.24 -20.33
N TRP A 131 -20.49 -12.99 -19.51
CA TRP A 131 -20.46 -11.86 -18.59
C TRP A 131 -20.25 -10.53 -19.29
N TRP A 132 -19.32 -10.47 -20.24
CA TRP A 132 -19.05 -9.27 -21.02
C TRP A 132 -18.75 -9.65 -22.48
N PRO A 133 -19.78 -9.74 -23.34
CA PRO A 133 -19.65 -10.23 -24.71
C PRO A 133 -18.83 -9.31 -25.62
N THR A 134 -18.86 -8.01 -25.35
CA THR A 134 -18.24 -6.96 -26.17
C THR A 134 -16.80 -6.62 -25.77
N ALA A 135 -16.21 -7.36 -24.82
CA ALA A 135 -14.81 -7.20 -24.45
C ALA A 135 -13.89 -7.52 -25.65
N LEU A 136 -12.87 -6.67 -25.89
CA LEU A 136 -11.91 -6.87 -27.00
C LEU A 136 -11.12 -8.18 -26.89
N SER A 137 -10.93 -8.70 -25.69
CA SER A 137 -10.26 -9.98 -25.44
C SER A 137 -10.57 -10.51 -24.05
N ASP A 138 -10.26 -11.78 -23.80
CA ASP A 138 -10.33 -12.38 -22.47
C ASP A 138 -9.40 -11.69 -21.45
N LYS A 139 -8.26 -11.13 -21.90
CA LYS A 139 -7.34 -10.38 -21.02
C LYS A 139 -8.02 -9.10 -20.51
N VAL A 140 -8.63 -8.33 -21.40
CA VAL A 140 -9.40 -7.12 -21.06
C VAL A 140 -10.54 -7.47 -20.11
N ARG A 141 -11.24 -8.57 -20.38
CA ARG A 141 -12.33 -9.03 -19.52
C ARG A 141 -11.85 -9.37 -18.10
N ARG A 142 -10.76 -10.11 -17.97
CA ARG A 142 -10.16 -10.44 -16.66
C ARG A 142 -9.60 -9.22 -15.93
N ASN A 143 -9.04 -8.25 -16.64
CA ASN A 143 -8.57 -6.99 -16.05
C ASN A 143 -9.75 -6.20 -15.47
N MET A 144 -10.82 -5.98 -16.24
CA MET A 144 -12.04 -5.32 -15.76
C MET A 144 -12.65 -6.04 -14.55
N MET A 145 -12.78 -7.36 -14.59
CA MET A 145 -13.24 -8.15 -13.44
C MET A 145 -12.40 -7.87 -12.19
N ARG A 146 -11.08 -7.87 -12.33
CA ARG A 146 -10.15 -7.61 -11.24
C ARG A 146 -10.20 -6.19 -10.70
N ARG A 147 -10.47 -5.20 -11.55
CA ARG A 147 -10.73 -3.81 -11.15
C ARG A 147 -11.99 -3.72 -10.29
N ILE A 148 -13.09 -4.31 -10.76
CA ILE A 148 -14.38 -4.32 -10.06
C ILE A 148 -14.28 -5.07 -8.72
N VAL A 149 -13.61 -6.23 -8.67
CA VAL A 149 -13.39 -7.00 -7.43
C VAL A 149 -12.67 -6.16 -6.37
N ARG A 150 -11.74 -5.29 -6.79
CA ARG A 150 -10.92 -4.45 -5.88
C ARG A 150 -11.53 -3.10 -5.57
N GLU A 151 -12.66 -2.78 -6.16
CA GLU A 151 -13.29 -1.48 -5.95
C GLU A 151 -13.82 -1.32 -4.53
N GLY A 152 -13.69 -0.09 -4.01
CA GLY A 152 -14.12 0.29 -2.67
C GLY A 152 -13.21 -0.25 -1.56
N TYR A 153 -13.59 0.02 -0.30
CA TYR A 153 -12.90 -0.48 0.89
C TYR A 153 -11.41 -0.08 1.01
N ALA A 154 -10.97 0.97 0.33
CA ALA A 154 -9.58 1.46 0.42
C ALA A 154 -9.17 1.84 1.86
N LEU A 155 -10.09 2.46 2.61
CA LEU A 155 -9.89 2.78 4.03
C LEU A 155 -9.75 1.52 4.91
N PRO A 156 -10.67 0.53 4.84
CA PRO A 156 -10.49 -0.79 5.45
C PRO A 156 -9.16 -1.48 5.12
N VAL A 157 -8.73 -1.44 3.86
CA VAL A 157 -7.45 -2.01 3.41
C VAL A 157 -6.28 -1.32 4.11
N ALA A 158 -6.18 0.00 4.03
CA ALA A 158 -5.07 0.73 4.62
C ALA A 158 -5.04 0.61 6.16
N THR A 159 -6.23 0.64 6.79
CA THR A 159 -6.37 0.52 8.25
C THR A 159 -5.97 -0.88 8.74
N SER A 160 -6.41 -1.94 8.07
CA SER A 160 -6.08 -3.32 8.47
C SER A 160 -4.58 -3.62 8.36
N ILE A 161 -3.90 -3.12 7.32
CA ILE A 161 -2.43 -3.20 7.18
C ILE A 161 -1.74 -2.51 8.36
N CYS A 162 -2.18 -1.30 8.72
CA CYS A 162 -1.57 -0.55 9.82
C CYS A 162 -1.81 -1.21 11.19
N LEU A 163 -3.02 -1.73 11.44
CA LEU A 163 -3.33 -2.47 12.66
C LEU A 163 -2.49 -3.75 12.77
N ALA A 164 -2.30 -4.47 11.67
CA ALA A 164 -1.44 -5.64 11.63
C ALA A 164 0.02 -5.29 11.96
N LEU A 165 0.55 -4.19 11.40
CA LEU A 165 1.89 -3.70 11.74
C LEU A 165 2.01 -3.30 13.22
N LEU A 166 1.04 -2.55 13.74
CA LEU A 166 1.02 -2.10 15.13
C LEU A 166 1.05 -3.30 16.08
N SER A 167 0.16 -4.28 15.83
CA SER A 167 0.07 -5.52 16.59
C SER A 167 1.34 -6.36 16.42
N GLY A 168 1.59 -6.89 15.22
CA GLY A 168 2.63 -7.91 15.01
C GLY A 168 4.06 -7.40 15.22
N MET A 169 4.36 -6.15 14.84
CA MET A 169 5.74 -5.65 14.84
C MET A 169 6.05 -4.72 16.03
N TYR A 170 5.15 -3.80 16.38
CA TYR A 170 5.46 -2.74 17.35
C TYR A 170 5.14 -3.08 18.80
N THR A 171 4.60 -4.27 19.08
CA THR A 171 4.60 -4.84 20.44
C THR A 171 5.80 -5.75 20.72
N THR A 172 6.69 -5.97 19.75
CA THR A 172 7.89 -6.76 19.98
C THR A 172 8.86 -5.98 20.87
N THR A 173 9.38 -6.66 21.89
CA THR A 173 10.29 -6.09 22.88
C THR A 173 11.58 -6.91 22.89
N PHE A 174 12.66 -6.27 23.33
CA PHE A 174 13.84 -7.02 23.74
C PHE A 174 13.59 -7.57 25.14
N VAL A 175 13.61 -8.89 25.29
CA VAL A 175 13.57 -9.55 26.60
C VAL A 175 14.99 -10.03 26.89
N PRO A 176 15.73 -9.39 27.82
CA PRO A 176 17.01 -9.91 28.28
C PRO A 176 16.73 -11.24 28.97
N SER A 177 17.23 -12.33 28.39
CA SER A 177 16.87 -13.66 28.85
C SER A 177 17.85 -14.19 29.88
N SER A 178 17.31 -14.73 30.98
CA SER A 178 17.99 -15.71 31.83
C SER A 178 17.68 -17.17 31.44
N ASN A 179 16.63 -17.48 30.65
CA ASN A 179 16.24 -18.88 30.26
C ASN A 179 15.39 -19.07 28.97
N VAL A 180 14.93 -18.02 28.28
CA VAL A 180 14.16 -18.07 27.01
C VAL A 180 15.06 -17.68 25.81
N LYS A 181 14.81 -18.15 24.59
CA LYS A 181 15.55 -17.62 23.41
C LYS A 181 15.38 -16.10 23.34
N LEU A 182 16.50 -15.36 23.24
CA LEU A 182 16.51 -13.89 23.14
C LEU A 182 15.56 -13.42 22.03
N ARG A 183 14.42 -12.82 22.41
CA ARG A 183 13.50 -12.24 21.43
C ARG A 183 14.08 -10.89 20.98
N ARG A 184 14.40 -10.80 19.69
CA ARG A 184 14.87 -9.56 19.08
C ARG A 184 13.69 -8.66 18.78
N ARG A 185 13.90 -7.36 18.91
CA ARG A 185 12.94 -6.36 18.46
C ARG A 185 13.00 -6.29 16.94
N THR A 186 11.85 -6.10 16.28
CA THR A 186 11.83 -5.90 14.83
C THR A 186 11.20 -4.56 14.48
N ARG A 187 11.83 -3.79 13.60
CA ARG A 187 11.33 -2.49 13.16
C ARG A 187 11.53 -2.31 11.66
N LEU A 188 10.64 -1.56 11.02
CA LEU A 188 10.83 -1.14 9.64
C LEU A 188 11.89 -0.03 9.56
N SER A 189 12.60 0.00 8.45
CA SER A 189 13.47 1.09 8.04
C SER A 189 13.28 1.39 6.57
N TYR A 190 13.53 2.62 6.16
CA TYR A 190 13.66 2.99 4.76
C TYR A 190 15.10 3.43 4.52
N LYS A 191 15.79 2.74 3.60
CA LYS A 191 17.26 2.85 3.47
C LYS A 191 17.94 2.69 4.85
N SER A 192 18.72 3.68 5.29
CA SER A 192 19.40 3.68 6.60
C SER A 192 18.59 4.34 7.73
N SER A 193 17.38 4.84 7.44
CA SER A 193 16.57 5.62 8.36
C SER A 193 15.43 4.77 8.95
N PRO A 194 15.34 4.59 10.28
CA PRO A 194 14.22 3.88 10.90
C PRO A 194 12.88 4.58 10.61
N ILE A 195 11.82 3.77 10.48
CA ILE A 195 10.45 4.29 10.46
C ILE A 195 10.10 4.79 11.86
N ALA A 196 9.71 6.06 11.94
CA ALA A 196 9.35 6.77 13.16
C ALA A 196 7.83 6.92 13.33
N ASP A 197 7.08 6.85 12.23
CA ASP A 197 5.63 6.87 12.24
C ASP A 197 5.04 6.14 11.04
N PHE A 198 3.83 5.62 11.18
CA PHE A 198 3.02 5.13 10.07
C PHE A 198 1.53 5.23 10.40
N GLY A 199 0.71 5.27 9.38
CA GLY A 199 -0.74 5.34 9.52
C GLY A 199 -1.42 5.44 8.17
N VAL A 200 -2.62 6.00 8.18
CA VAL A 200 -3.45 6.13 6.99
C VAL A 200 -3.56 7.60 6.60
N ALA A 201 -3.35 7.88 5.33
CA ALA A 201 -3.57 9.18 4.71
C ALA A 201 -4.79 9.12 3.79
N THR A 202 -5.49 10.23 3.69
CA THR A 202 -6.62 10.45 2.78
C THR A 202 -6.41 11.73 1.97
N GLY A 203 -6.91 11.74 0.75
CA GLY A 203 -6.84 12.87 -0.15
C GLY A 203 -7.37 12.49 -1.52
N SER A 204 -6.76 13.04 -2.57
CA SER A 204 -7.11 12.70 -3.94
C SER A 204 -5.92 12.12 -4.71
N VAL A 205 -6.20 11.34 -5.75
CA VAL A 205 -5.21 10.90 -6.74
C VAL A 205 -5.53 11.51 -8.10
N ASP A 206 -4.50 11.89 -8.83
CA ASP A 206 -4.61 12.46 -10.17
C ASP A 206 -4.69 11.33 -11.21
N VAL A 207 -5.92 11.01 -11.61
CA VAL A 207 -6.24 9.99 -12.63
C VAL A 207 -7.13 10.60 -13.70
N LYS A 208 -7.15 9.99 -14.88
CA LYS A 208 -8.00 10.50 -15.95
C LYS A 208 -9.42 9.96 -15.78
N PRO A 209 -10.45 10.69 -16.23
CA PRO A 209 -11.84 10.21 -16.17
C PRO A 209 -12.05 8.79 -16.74
N GLN A 210 -11.36 8.43 -17.83
CA GLN A 210 -11.49 7.08 -18.42
C GLN A 210 -10.93 5.95 -17.53
N ASP A 211 -10.12 6.30 -16.53
CA ASP A 211 -9.55 5.37 -15.57
C ASP A 211 -10.47 5.18 -14.35
N GLU A 212 -11.49 6.04 -14.19
CA GLU A 212 -12.56 5.87 -13.20
C GLU A 212 -13.71 5.02 -13.78
N LEU A 213 -14.45 4.32 -12.92
CA LEU A 213 -15.62 3.53 -13.32
C LEU A 213 -16.90 4.18 -12.78
N ALA A 214 -17.99 4.06 -13.53
CA ALA A 214 -19.34 4.32 -13.06
C ALA A 214 -20.27 3.22 -13.59
N TYR A 215 -21.35 2.96 -12.88
CA TYR A 215 -22.27 1.87 -13.17
C TYR A 215 -23.69 2.39 -13.37
N LEU A 216 -24.35 1.94 -14.44
CA LEU A 216 -25.76 2.18 -14.69
C LEU A 216 -26.46 0.85 -14.87
N ASP A 217 -27.44 0.57 -14.02
CA ASP A 217 -28.27 -0.62 -14.12
C ASP A 217 -29.40 -0.38 -15.13
N ALA A 218 -29.41 -1.14 -16.23
CA ALA A 218 -30.39 -0.94 -17.29
C ALA A 218 -31.81 -1.36 -16.89
N SER A 219 -31.96 -2.20 -15.85
CA SER A 219 -33.27 -2.73 -15.44
C SER A 219 -34.11 -1.72 -14.66
N ASP A 220 -33.46 -0.90 -13.82
CA ASP A 220 -34.12 0.07 -12.93
C ASP A 220 -33.57 1.50 -13.06
N LEU A 221 -32.62 1.71 -13.98
CA LEU A 221 -31.91 2.98 -14.21
C LEU A 221 -31.17 3.50 -12.97
N SER A 222 -30.87 2.63 -12.00
CA SER A 222 -30.06 3.01 -10.85
C SER A 222 -28.63 3.31 -11.25
N PHE A 223 -28.10 4.42 -10.75
CA PHE A 223 -26.74 4.88 -11.02
C PHE A 223 -25.88 4.74 -9.77
N ARG A 224 -24.63 4.30 -9.96
CA ARG A 224 -23.63 4.20 -8.90
C ARG A 224 -22.27 4.66 -9.40
N GLY A 225 -21.66 5.61 -8.70
CA GLY A 225 -20.24 5.94 -8.90
C GLY A 225 -19.34 4.79 -8.44
N GLY A 226 -18.23 4.58 -9.13
CA GLY A 226 -17.22 3.63 -8.70
C GLY A 226 -16.34 4.17 -7.57
N GLN A 227 -15.10 3.68 -7.47
CA GLN A 227 -14.14 4.24 -6.52
C GLN A 227 -13.76 5.68 -6.92
N GLU A 228 -14.02 6.62 -6.01
CA GLU A 228 -13.80 8.04 -6.27
C GLU A 228 -12.32 8.43 -6.08
N ALA A 229 -11.70 8.97 -7.13
CA ALA A 229 -10.32 9.42 -7.07
C ALA A 229 -10.09 10.60 -6.11
N LYS A 230 -11.13 11.38 -5.78
CA LYS A 230 -11.08 12.54 -4.87
C LYS A 230 -11.15 12.16 -3.38
N GLU A 231 -11.61 10.95 -3.09
CA GLU A 231 -11.65 10.38 -1.74
C GLU A 231 -10.90 9.05 -1.71
N HIS A 232 -9.57 9.15 -1.83
CA HIS A 232 -8.66 8.01 -1.87
C HIS A 232 -7.88 7.86 -0.57
N TYR A 233 -7.44 6.63 -0.28
CA TYR A 233 -6.76 6.28 0.97
C TYR A 233 -5.50 5.45 0.69
N TRP A 234 -4.42 5.71 1.43
CA TRP A 234 -3.17 4.97 1.32
C TRP A 234 -2.44 4.89 2.67
N VAL A 235 -1.51 3.95 2.77
CA VAL A 235 -0.63 3.83 3.94
C VAL A 235 0.55 4.78 3.75
N TYR A 236 0.84 5.59 4.77
CA TYR A 236 2.05 6.40 4.82
C TYR A 236 3.03 5.85 5.84
N PHE A 237 4.33 6.06 5.58
CA PHE A 237 5.40 5.86 6.54
C PHE A 237 6.26 7.11 6.59
N THR A 238 6.71 7.49 7.78
CA THR A 238 7.60 8.62 8.00
C THR A 238 8.86 8.11 8.68
N THR A 239 10.03 8.39 8.10
CA THR A 239 11.29 8.06 8.78
C THR A 239 11.61 9.08 9.87
N ILE A 240 12.53 8.73 10.79
CA ILE A 240 13.01 9.68 11.81
C ILE A 240 13.66 10.95 11.24
N ARG A 241 14.03 10.92 9.95
CA ARG A 241 14.58 12.05 9.20
C ARG A 241 13.51 12.84 8.43
N GLY A 242 12.22 12.53 8.61
CA GLY A 242 11.11 13.21 7.95
C GLY A 242 10.87 12.77 6.50
N GLU A 243 11.50 11.69 6.04
CA GLU A 243 11.21 11.16 4.71
C GLU A 243 9.86 10.45 4.71
N ASN A 244 8.95 10.87 3.85
CA ASN A 244 7.65 10.20 3.63
C ASN A 244 7.79 9.06 2.60
N ILE A 245 7.11 7.94 2.82
CA ILE A 245 6.97 6.82 1.89
C ILE A 245 5.47 6.50 1.80
N ILE A 246 5.01 6.12 0.61
CA ILE A 246 3.62 5.73 0.37
C ILE A 246 3.57 4.26 -0.05
N LEU A 247 2.60 3.52 0.49
CA LEU A 247 2.13 2.26 -0.04
C LEU A 247 0.63 2.39 -0.32
N ASP A 248 0.26 2.24 -1.58
CA ASP A 248 -1.12 2.35 -2.04
C ASP A 248 -1.55 1.05 -2.73
N CYS A 249 -2.48 0.34 -2.10
CA CYS A 249 -2.99 -0.96 -2.58
C CYS A 249 -4.30 -0.83 -3.37
N SER A 250 -4.77 0.39 -3.62
CA SER A 250 -6.11 0.66 -4.18
C SER A 250 -6.08 1.43 -5.50
N MET A 251 -4.91 1.66 -6.08
CA MET A 251 -4.76 2.30 -7.39
C MET A 251 -5.19 1.41 -8.58
N PHE A 252 -5.31 0.09 -8.37
CA PHE A 252 -5.68 -0.85 -9.43
C PHE A 252 -7.09 -0.60 -9.99
N SER A 253 -8.05 -0.27 -9.12
CA SER A 253 -9.42 0.07 -9.54
C SER A 253 -9.46 1.32 -10.42
N LEU A 254 -8.50 2.23 -10.23
CA LEU A 254 -8.27 3.45 -11.00
C LEU A 254 -7.30 3.24 -12.17
N ASN A 255 -7.29 2.03 -12.73
CA ASN A 255 -6.52 1.61 -13.90
C ASN A 255 -4.98 1.77 -13.80
N MET A 256 -4.44 2.01 -12.60
CA MET A 256 -3.01 1.95 -12.36
C MET A 256 -2.65 0.53 -11.90
N CYS A 257 -2.55 -0.35 -12.89
CA CYS A 257 -2.41 -1.80 -12.72
C CYS A 257 -0.97 -2.24 -12.37
N VAL A 258 -0.31 -1.54 -11.46
CA VAL A 258 0.99 -1.92 -10.92
C VAL A 258 0.80 -3.01 -9.88
N CYS A 259 1.44 -4.15 -10.10
CA CYS A 259 1.40 -5.31 -9.23
C CYS A 259 2.81 -5.68 -8.77
N VAL A 260 2.90 -6.24 -7.57
CA VAL A 260 4.14 -6.80 -7.03
C VAL A 260 3.97 -8.30 -6.82
N ASP A 261 5.02 -9.07 -7.12
CA ASP A 261 5.07 -10.50 -6.82
C ASP A 261 5.09 -10.70 -5.30
N THR A 262 4.15 -11.49 -4.80
CA THR A 262 3.99 -11.80 -3.37
C THR A 262 4.36 -13.24 -3.02
N TYR A 263 4.56 -14.11 -4.00
CA TYR A 263 4.77 -15.54 -3.79
C TYR A 263 5.97 -15.83 -2.89
N GLN A 264 7.07 -15.11 -3.11
CA GLN A 264 8.31 -15.30 -2.34
C GLN A 264 8.29 -14.61 -0.96
N TYR A 265 7.27 -13.79 -0.68
CA TYR A 265 7.17 -12.93 0.50
C TYR A 265 6.15 -13.44 1.53
N LEU A 266 5.56 -14.62 1.28
CA LEU A 266 4.61 -15.27 2.17
C LEU A 266 5.24 -16.51 2.84
N PRO A 267 4.82 -16.88 4.07
CA PRO A 267 5.19 -18.16 4.66
C PRO A 267 4.71 -19.32 3.77
N LYS A 268 5.63 -20.26 3.46
CA LYS A 268 5.34 -21.42 2.60
C LYS A 268 4.41 -22.44 3.26
N ASP A 269 4.44 -22.52 4.58
CA ASP A 269 3.74 -23.54 5.35
C ASP A 269 2.31 -23.12 5.76
N GLU A 270 1.85 -21.93 5.32
CA GLU A 270 0.55 -21.39 5.70
C GLU A 270 -0.53 -21.84 4.69
N PRO A 271 -1.40 -22.81 5.02
CA PRO A 271 -2.33 -23.43 4.07
C PRO A 271 -3.43 -22.46 3.59
N SER A 272 -3.64 -21.38 4.35
CA SER A 272 -4.64 -20.37 4.06
C SER A 272 -4.21 -19.38 2.96
N ASN A 273 -2.93 -19.42 2.56
CA ASN A 273 -2.43 -18.67 1.43
C ASN A 273 -2.79 -19.43 0.15
N GLY A 274 -4.02 -19.24 -0.35
CA GLY A 274 -4.30 -19.49 -1.77
C GLY A 274 -3.23 -18.80 -2.64
N PRO A 275 -3.10 -19.15 -3.93
CA PRO A 275 -2.02 -18.66 -4.78
C PRO A 275 -2.14 -17.15 -5.08
N LEU A 276 -1.83 -16.32 -4.09
CA LEU A 276 -1.62 -14.88 -4.20
C LEU A 276 -0.22 -14.70 -4.76
N ASN A 277 -0.10 -14.86 -6.08
CA ASN A 277 1.17 -14.68 -6.77
C ASN A 277 1.49 -13.19 -6.93
N PHE A 278 0.47 -12.35 -7.04
CA PHE A 278 0.61 -10.92 -7.22
C PHE A 278 -0.41 -10.15 -6.39
N ALA A 279 0.00 -9.00 -5.87
CA ALA A 279 -0.88 -8.05 -5.22
C ALA A 279 -0.70 -6.67 -5.86
N PRO A 280 -1.78 -5.91 -6.12
CA PRO A 280 -1.64 -4.54 -6.56
C PRO A 280 -1.02 -3.66 -5.49
N ALA A 281 0.00 -2.90 -5.88
CA ALA A 281 0.67 -1.98 -4.98
C ALA A 281 1.44 -0.91 -5.77
N VAL A 282 1.21 0.35 -5.41
CA VAL A 282 2.07 1.47 -5.79
C VAL A 282 2.91 1.86 -4.59
N PHE A 283 4.19 1.54 -4.64
CA PHE A 283 5.15 1.87 -3.58
C PHE A 283 5.99 3.10 -3.99
N SER A 284 5.78 4.23 -3.32
CA SER A 284 6.45 5.50 -3.65
C SER A 284 7.49 5.90 -2.61
N GLY A 285 8.74 5.53 -2.86
CA GLY A 285 9.92 5.96 -2.09
C GLY A 285 10.53 7.29 -2.57
N ARG A 286 11.73 7.61 -2.09
CA ARG A 286 12.56 8.72 -2.60
C ARG A 286 12.80 8.62 -4.10
N ASP A 287 13.21 7.43 -4.56
CA ASP A 287 13.58 7.19 -5.96
C ASP A 287 12.36 7.39 -6.87
N MET A 288 11.21 6.78 -6.56
CA MET A 288 9.99 6.96 -7.35
C MET A 288 9.48 8.41 -7.34
N ARG A 289 9.47 9.11 -6.20
CA ARG A 289 9.09 10.55 -6.17
C ARG A 289 10.04 11.45 -6.95
N GLN A 290 11.27 11.00 -7.19
CA GLN A 290 12.20 11.73 -8.02
C GLN A 290 11.88 11.61 -9.52
N TYR A 291 11.17 10.57 -9.95
CA TYR A 291 11.01 10.28 -11.38
C TYR A 291 9.55 10.21 -11.84
N ALA A 292 8.62 9.87 -10.95
CA ALA A 292 7.20 9.78 -11.24
C ALA A 292 6.48 11.12 -11.01
N PRO A 293 5.43 11.41 -11.79
CA PRO A 293 4.50 12.50 -11.49
C PRO A 293 3.94 12.37 -10.07
N LYS A 294 3.66 13.51 -9.42
CA LYS A 294 3.01 13.51 -8.11
C LYS A 294 1.52 13.22 -8.30
N MET A 295 1.12 11.98 -8.09
CA MET A 295 -0.27 11.53 -8.23
C MET A 295 -1.09 11.85 -6.98
N HIS A 296 -0.53 11.62 -5.79
CA HIS A 296 -1.24 11.82 -4.53
C HIS A 296 -1.22 13.29 -4.07
N LYS A 297 -2.41 13.81 -3.77
CA LYS A 297 -2.63 15.11 -3.11
C LYS A 297 -3.27 14.83 -1.76
N GLU A 298 -2.43 14.77 -0.74
CA GLU A 298 -2.87 14.51 0.63
C GLU A 298 -3.70 15.66 1.20
N ARG A 299 -4.82 15.32 1.84
CA ARG A 299 -5.71 16.25 2.56
C ARG A 299 -5.55 16.10 4.07
N LYS A 300 -5.51 14.86 4.56
CA LYS A 300 -5.43 14.53 5.99
C LYS A 300 -4.65 13.23 6.15
N ARG A 301 -3.95 13.09 7.28
CA ARG A 301 -3.38 11.80 7.70
C ARG A 301 -3.55 11.61 9.19
N MET A 302 -3.63 10.36 9.63
CA MET A 302 -3.70 9.99 11.04
C MET A 302 -2.73 8.85 11.34
N SER A 303 -1.91 9.04 12.37
CA SER A 303 -0.98 8.02 12.83
C SER A 303 -1.75 6.88 13.49
N VAL A 304 -1.54 5.66 13.02
CA VAL A 304 -2.01 4.45 13.71
C VAL A 304 -1.03 4.11 14.83
N LEU A 305 0.27 4.28 14.59
CA LEU A 305 1.30 3.99 15.58
C LEU A 305 1.14 4.81 16.86
N ARG A 306 0.70 6.07 16.77
CA ARG A 306 0.60 7.03 17.88
C ARG A 306 -0.83 7.28 18.35
N ASN A 307 -1.83 6.56 17.84
CA ASN A 307 -3.21 6.68 18.31
C ASN A 307 -3.38 5.92 19.64
N ALA A 308 -3.77 6.62 20.70
CA ALA A 308 -3.87 6.05 22.05
C ALA A 308 -4.96 4.96 22.16
N ASP A 309 -6.10 5.14 21.50
CA ASP A 309 -7.18 4.15 21.51
C ASP A 309 -6.76 2.86 20.81
N LEU A 310 -6.12 2.97 19.64
CA LEU A 310 -5.60 1.79 18.92
C LEU A 310 -4.46 1.12 19.69
N GLN A 311 -3.62 1.88 20.41
CA GLN A 311 -2.61 1.29 21.29
C GLN A 311 -3.23 0.51 22.44
N ARG A 312 -4.32 1.02 23.04
CA ARG A 312 -5.06 0.34 24.11
C ARG A 312 -5.60 -1.01 23.64
N ILE A 313 -6.29 -1.03 22.49
CA ILE A 313 -6.79 -2.26 21.84
C ILE A 313 -5.67 -3.30 21.73
N ILE A 314 -4.52 -2.90 21.18
CA ILE A 314 -3.40 -3.80 20.96
C ILE A 314 -2.74 -4.26 22.27
N ALA A 315 -2.75 -3.43 23.31
CA ALA A 315 -2.22 -3.77 24.63
C ALA A 315 -3.07 -4.84 25.35
N GLU A 316 -4.39 -4.78 25.16
CA GLU A 316 -5.38 -5.66 25.79
C GLU A 316 -5.59 -6.97 24.98
N SER A 317 -5.24 -6.97 23.68
CA SER A 317 -5.30 -8.14 22.82
C SER A 317 -4.19 -9.17 23.10
N ALA A 318 -4.51 -10.21 23.89
CA ALA A 318 -3.59 -11.27 24.30
C ALA A 318 -3.05 -12.15 23.14
N ASP A 319 -3.82 -12.27 22.04
CA ASP A 319 -3.53 -13.16 20.91
C ASP A 319 -3.42 -12.44 19.55
N GLY A 320 -3.45 -11.11 19.55
CA GLY A 320 -3.51 -10.33 18.30
C GLY A 320 -4.85 -10.42 17.58
N GLY A 321 -5.88 -10.96 18.25
CA GLY A 321 -7.28 -10.86 17.85
C GLY A 321 -7.89 -9.52 18.22
N PHE A 322 -9.08 -9.25 17.70
CA PHE A 322 -9.87 -8.08 18.08
C PHE A 322 -11.21 -8.57 18.63
N TYR A 323 -11.74 -7.87 19.63
CA TYR A 323 -12.98 -8.20 20.31
C TYR A 323 -14.09 -7.22 19.94
N HIS A 324 -15.34 -7.56 20.27
CA HIS A 324 -16.49 -6.71 19.98
C HIS A 324 -16.37 -5.32 20.64
N ASP A 325 -15.76 -5.24 21.83
CA ASP A 325 -15.54 -3.98 22.54
C ASP A 325 -14.52 -3.05 21.87
N ASP A 326 -13.72 -3.57 20.92
CA ASP A 326 -12.77 -2.78 20.14
C ASP A 326 -13.44 -2.04 18.97
N ILE A 327 -14.64 -2.48 18.55
CA ILE A 327 -15.36 -1.94 17.38
C ILE A 327 -15.54 -0.42 17.46
N PRO A 328 -16.01 0.18 18.58
CA PRO A 328 -16.22 1.63 18.65
C PRO A 328 -14.92 2.42 18.47
N LEU A 329 -13.78 1.89 18.93
CA LEU A 329 -12.49 2.56 18.85
C LEU A 329 -11.90 2.53 17.44
N VAL A 330 -11.99 1.37 16.77
CA VAL A 330 -11.58 1.24 15.36
C VAL A 330 -12.50 2.08 14.46
N ARG A 331 -13.82 2.03 14.70
CA ARG A 331 -14.79 2.86 13.98
C ARG A 331 -14.49 4.34 14.17
N GLY A 332 -14.29 4.79 15.40
CA GLY A 332 -13.98 6.19 15.71
C GLY A 332 -12.72 6.69 14.99
N PHE A 333 -11.68 5.85 14.89
CA PHE A 333 -10.50 6.17 14.07
C PHE A 333 -10.84 6.34 12.58
N MET A 334 -11.60 5.39 12.02
CA MET A 334 -11.96 5.38 10.59
C MET A 334 -12.89 6.56 10.24
N GLU A 335 -13.90 6.84 11.06
CA GLU A 335 -14.83 7.98 10.90
C GLU A 335 -14.11 9.32 11.05
N ALA A 336 -13.20 9.42 12.03
CA ALA A 336 -12.38 10.61 12.18
C ALA A 336 -11.56 10.85 10.90
N LEU A 337 -10.99 9.81 10.28
CA LEU A 337 -10.18 9.96 9.09
C LEU A 337 -11.00 10.28 7.83
N SER A 338 -12.11 9.56 7.62
CA SER A 338 -12.97 9.70 6.44
C SER A 338 -13.85 10.96 6.48
N GLY A 339 -14.21 11.43 7.67
CA GLY A 339 -15.18 12.50 7.85
C GLY A 339 -16.63 12.07 7.60
N ARG A 340 -16.89 10.77 7.49
CA ARG A 340 -18.24 10.19 7.32
C ARG A 340 -18.47 9.04 8.30
N PRO A 341 -19.73 8.69 8.61
CA PRO A 341 -20.04 7.44 9.29
C PRO A 341 -19.47 6.23 8.53
N VAL A 342 -18.94 5.26 9.27
CA VAL A 342 -18.37 4.03 8.71
C VAL A 342 -19.28 2.86 9.08
N PRO A 343 -19.85 2.13 8.11
CA PRO A 343 -20.71 0.98 8.36
C PRO A 343 -20.05 -0.07 9.25
N LEU A 344 -20.84 -0.78 10.05
CA LEU A 344 -20.33 -1.81 10.97
C LEU A 344 -19.57 -2.89 10.22
N GLU A 345 -20.08 -3.29 9.06
CA GLU A 345 -19.54 -4.33 8.20
C GLU A 345 -18.13 -3.96 7.68
N GLU A 346 -17.87 -2.67 7.41
CA GLU A 346 -16.54 -2.20 7.03
C GLU A 346 -15.53 -2.33 8.19
N VAL A 347 -15.98 -2.04 9.42
CA VAL A 347 -15.15 -2.12 10.63
C VAL A 347 -14.83 -3.57 10.98
N GLU A 348 -15.84 -4.44 10.97
CA GLU A 348 -15.67 -5.88 11.21
C GLU A 348 -14.76 -6.52 10.18
N LEU A 349 -14.95 -6.20 8.89
CA LEU A 349 -14.06 -6.65 7.82
C LEU A 349 -12.61 -6.19 8.07
N THR A 350 -12.42 -4.94 8.47
CA THR A 350 -11.10 -4.37 8.81
C THR A 350 -10.42 -5.17 9.93
N MET A 351 -11.15 -5.43 11.02
CA MET A 351 -10.64 -6.15 12.20
C MET A 351 -10.34 -7.62 11.89
N ASN A 352 -11.21 -8.29 11.14
CA ASN A 352 -11.00 -9.69 10.75
C ASN A 352 -9.77 -9.86 9.86
N VAL A 353 -9.57 -8.98 8.88
CA VAL A 353 -8.38 -8.97 8.04
C VAL A 353 -7.15 -8.62 8.87
N ALA A 354 -7.22 -7.61 9.74
CA ALA A 354 -6.10 -7.23 10.60
C ALA A 354 -5.65 -8.39 11.53
N ALA A 355 -6.59 -9.15 12.11
CA ALA A 355 -6.27 -10.32 12.93
C ALA A 355 -5.56 -11.40 12.10
N ARG A 356 -6.07 -11.69 10.90
CA ARG A 356 -5.44 -12.65 9.98
C ARG A 356 -4.03 -12.21 9.58
N SER A 357 -3.87 -10.97 9.13
CA SER A 357 -2.58 -10.39 8.75
C SER A 357 -1.60 -10.34 9.92
N THR A 358 -2.07 -10.10 11.14
CA THR A 358 -1.24 -10.15 12.35
C THR A 358 -0.65 -11.53 12.58
N ARG A 359 -1.44 -12.61 12.39
CA ARG A 359 -0.94 -13.99 12.51
C ARG A 359 0.16 -14.29 11.49
N ILE A 360 -0.09 -13.97 10.21
CA ILE A 360 0.90 -14.15 9.13
C ILE A 360 2.17 -13.36 9.43
N LEU A 361 2.02 -12.08 9.80
CA LEU A 361 3.15 -11.21 10.16
C LEU A 361 3.94 -11.78 11.33
N THR A 362 3.27 -12.24 12.39
CA THR A 362 3.92 -12.84 13.57
C THR A 362 4.73 -14.07 13.17
N THR A 363 4.18 -14.97 12.34
CA THR A 363 4.90 -16.12 11.80
C THR A 363 6.15 -15.70 11.02
N VAL A 364 6.04 -14.71 10.12
CA VAL A 364 7.19 -14.16 9.36
C VAL A 364 8.26 -13.61 10.29
N LEU A 365 7.86 -12.90 11.35
CA LEU A 365 8.78 -12.27 12.29
C LEU A 365 9.48 -13.30 13.19
N ASP A 366 8.75 -14.27 13.71
CA ASP A 366 9.27 -15.28 14.62
C ASP A 366 10.18 -16.29 13.87
N THR A 367 9.82 -16.69 12.64
CA THR A 367 10.67 -17.55 11.78
C THR A 367 11.80 -16.79 11.10
N ARG A 368 11.72 -15.45 11.05
CA ARG A 368 12.64 -14.58 10.31
C ARG A 368 12.76 -14.97 8.83
N SER A 369 11.69 -15.51 8.25
CA SER A 369 11.64 -15.91 6.83
C SER A 369 12.02 -14.77 5.88
N TRP A 370 11.73 -13.53 6.28
CA TRP A 370 12.10 -12.31 5.57
C TRP A 370 13.59 -12.12 5.30
N THR A 371 14.47 -12.80 6.04
CA THR A 371 15.92 -12.72 5.80
C THR A 371 16.38 -13.40 4.51
N ALA A 372 15.53 -14.27 3.93
CA ALA A 372 15.81 -14.98 2.69
C ALA A 372 15.09 -14.38 1.47
N TRP A 373 14.28 -13.32 1.66
CA TRP A 373 13.52 -12.72 0.57
C TRP A 373 14.42 -11.93 -0.40
N PRO A 374 14.04 -11.82 -1.68
CA PRO A 374 14.72 -10.92 -2.61
C PRO A 374 14.66 -9.48 -2.09
N LYS A 375 15.78 -8.75 -2.21
CA LYS A 375 15.84 -7.34 -1.77
C LYS A 375 15.02 -6.40 -2.64
N GLU A 376 14.84 -6.77 -3.90
CA GLU A 376 14.12 -6.01 -4.90
C GLU A 376 12.92 -6.84 -5.36
N PRO A 377 11.70 -6.48 -4.90
CA PRO A 377 10.50 -7.20 -5.31
C PRO A 377 10.26 -7.11 -6.81
N PRO A 378 10.02 -8.24 -7.49
CA PRO A 378 9.58 -8.22 -8.88
C PRO A 378 8.28 -7.44 -8.99
N MET A 379 8.26 -6.43 -9.86
CA MET A 379 7.07 -5.64 -10.15
C MET A 379 6.66 -5.86 -11.60
N GLY A 380 5.36 -5.88 -11.85
CA GLY A 380 4.77 -5.96 -13.18
C GLY A 380 3.71 -4.89 -13.36
N ILE A 381 3.56 -4.44 -14.60
CA ILE A 381 2.40 -3.64 -15.01
C ILE A 381 1.49 -4.58 -15.78
N GLU A 382 0.28 -4.78 -15.25
CA GLU A 382 -0.76 -5.48 -15.97
C GLU A 382 -1.44 -4.52 -16.96
N GLY A 383 -0.78 -4.27 -18.10
CA GLY A 383 -1.32 -3.40 -19.14
C GLY A 383 -2.35 -4.09 -20.03
N ASP A 384 -3.25 -3.30 -20.61
CA ASP A 384 -4.21 -3.79 -21.58
C ASP A 384 -3.52 -4.18 -22.92
N PRO A 385 -4.15 -5.06 -23.74
CA PRO A 385 -3.61 -5.39 -25.06
C PRO A 385 -3.33 -4.13 -25.89
N GLY A 386 -2.08 -3.97 -26.34
CA GLY A 386 -1.65 -2.85 -27.16
C GLY A 386 -1.17 -1.61 -26.40
N GLU A 387 -1.26 -1.56 -25.07
CA GLU A 387 -0.63 -0.49 -24.26
C GLU A 387 0.88 -0.73 -24.08
N LEU A 388 1.26 -2.00 -23.93
CA LEU A 388 2.65 -2.43 -23.82
C LEU A 388 3.17 -2.89 -25.20
N ARG A 389 3.21 -1.98 -26.18
CA ARG A 389 3.89 -2.24 -27.46
C ARG A 389 5.39 -2.04 -27.26
N GLY A 390 6.13 -3.15 -27.13
CA GLY A 390 7.60 -3.13 -26.96
C GLY A 390 8.09 -4.18 -25.95
N GLY A 391 7.60 -5.42 -26.05
CA GLY A 391 7.92 -6.53 -25.14
C GLY A 391 9.34 -7.09 -25.26
N GLY A 392 10.35 -6.23 -25.40
CA GLY A 392 11.75 -6.59 -25.25
C GLY A 392 12.14 -6.55 -23.77
N GLU A 393 12.74 -7.64 -23.29
CA GLU A 393 13.32 -7.80 -21.95
C GLU A 393 14.07 -6.52 -21.51
N SER A 394 13.66 -5.98 -20.35
CA SER A 394 14.34 -5.10 -19.35
C SER A 394 15.50 -4.13 -19.70
N SER A 395 16.20 -4.23 -20.83
CA SER A 395 17.31 -3.37 -21.25
C SER A 395 16.87 -1.92 -21.48
N GLY A 396 15.64 -1.68 -21.92
CA GLY A 396 15.08 -0.34 -22.10
C GLY A 396 14.78 0.41 -20.79
N SER A 397 14.79 -0.27 -19.64
CA SER A 397 14.42 0.36 -18.36
C SER A 397 15.46 1.38 -17.88
N GLU A 398 16.76 1.08 -18.01
CA GLU A 398 17.82 2.01 -17.62
C GLU A 398 17.93 3.21 -18.56
N GLU A 399 17.80 3.00 -19.87
CA GLU A 399 17.81 4.08 -20.85
C GLU A 399 16.61 5.00 -20.70
N TRP A 400 15.42 4.44 -20.51
CA TRP A 400 14.21 5.21 -20.24
C TRP A 400 14.31 5.99 -18.92
N LEU A 401 14.80 5.36 -17.85
CA LEU A 401 15.06 6.05 -16.58
C LEU A 401 16.14 7.14 -16.73
N GLY A 402 17.14 6.91 -17.58
CA GLY A 402 18.16 7.89 -17.95
C GLY A 402 17.58 9.08 -18.72
N PHE A 403 16.67 8.82 -19.67
CA PHE A 403 15.93 9.83 -20.41
C PHE A 403 15.05 10.65 -19.46
N MET A 404 14.22 10.01 -18.63
CA MET A 404 13.36 10.66 -17.64
C MET A 404 14.15 11.53 -16.65
N ARG A 405 15.35 11.06 -16.23
CA ARG A 405 16.30 11.85 -15.42
C ARG A 405 16.75 13.14 -16.10
N LYS A 406 17.26 13.04 -17.34
CA LYS A 406 17.69 14.21 -18.14
C LYS A 406 16.51 15.14 -18.43
N PHE A 407 15.34 14.57 -18.64
CA PHE A 407 14.12 15.25 -19.02
C PHE A 407 13.53 16.09 -17.88
N ARG A 408 13.38 15.52 -16.67
CA ARG A 408 12.89 16.26 -15.49
C ARG A 408 13.81 17.44 -15.13
N LYS A 409 15.12 17.29 -15.31
CA LYS A 409 16.09 18.38 -15.11
C LYS A 409 15.81 19.58 -16.02
N LYS A 410 15.32 19.35 -17.25
CA LYS A 410 14.87 20.41 -18.17
C LYS A 410 13.48 20.94 -17.82
N TYR A 411 12.55 20.06 -17.40
CA TYR A 411 11.15 20.42 -17.16
C TYR A 411 10.90 21.19 -15.86
N ASN A 412 11.72 21.00 -14.82
CA ASN A 412 11.66 21.82 -13.61
C ASN A 412 12.16 23.26 -13.83
N GLN A 413 12.48 23.65 -15.08
CA GLN A 413 12.74 25.04 -15.44
C GLN A 413 11.40 25.78 -15.64
N PRO A 414 11.24 27.02 -15.16
CA PRO A 414 9.98 27.76 -15.19
C PRO A 414 9.33 27.90 -16.57
N ASP A 415 10.14 27.85 -17.64
CA ASP A 415 9.72 28.16 -19.02
C ASP A 415 9.54 26.92 -19.91
N ALA A 416 9.41 25.72 -19.32
CA ALA A 416 9.32 24.49 -20.09
C ALA A 416 7.99 24.37 -20.86
N ASP A 417 8.06 24.56 -22.18
CA ASP A 417 6.95 24.39 -23.13
C ASP A 417 6.41 22.94 -23.16
N LYS A 418 5.12 22.77 -22.82
CA LYS A 418 4.41 21.48 -22.87
C LYS A 418 4.31 20.92 -24.30
N GLU A 419 4.36 21.77 -25.32
CA GLU A 419 4.32 21.33 -26.71
C GLU A 419 5.65 20.71 -27.15
N ALA A 420 6.77 21.24 -26.63
CA ALA A 420 8.10 20.68 -26.82
C ALA A 420 8.22 19.24 -26.27
N LEU A 421 7.54 18.92 -25.16
CA LEU A 421 7.41 17.56 -24.62
C LEU A 421 6.75 16.62 -25.65
N GLY A 422 5.62 17.04 -26.22
CA GLY A 422 4.92 16.27 -27.25
C GLY A 422 5.81 16.01 -28.47
N ARG A 423 6.57 17.02 -28.91
CA ARG A 423 7.52 16.89 -30.03
C ARG A 423 8.67 15.92 -29.72
N ALA A 424 9.29 16.02 -28.54
CA ALA A 424 10.41 15.16 -28.16
C ALA A 424 9.99 13.69 -28.03
N TYR A 425 8.83 13.40 -27.42
CA TYR A 425 8.31 12.05 -27.31
C TYR A 425 8.01 11.43 -28.69
N ARG A 426 7.35 12.19 -29.58
CA ARG A 426 7.11 11.74 -30.97
C ARG A 426 8.42 11.41 -31.69
N LYS A 427 9.47 12.21 -31.51
CA LYS A 427 10.79 11.98 -32.11
C LYS A 427 11.50 10.73 -31.56
N TRP A 428 11.48 10.51 -30.24
CA TRP A 428 12.03 9.30 -29.64
C TRP A 428 11.28 8.05 -30.12
N ARG A 429 9.95 8.11 -30.15
CA ARG A 429 9.11 7.01 -30.63
C ARG A 429 9.38 6.67 -32.10
N ALA A 430 9.58 7.68 -32.95
CA ALA A 430 9.94 7.48 -34.35
C ALA A 430 11.30 6.75 -34.50
N ARG A 431 12.31 7.16 -33.73
CA ARG A 431 13.63 6.50 -33.73
C ARG A 431 13.57 5.02 -33.35
N ASN A 432 12.85 4.68 -32.28
CA ASN A 432 12.75 3.28 -31.88
C ASN A 432 11.94 2.44 -32.87
N ALA A 433 10.91 3.02 -33.50
CA ALA A 433 10.17 2.32 -34.55
C ALA A 433 11.03 2.03 -35.78
N GLU A 434 11.99 2.90 -36.11
CA GLU A 434 12.98 2.67 -37.17
C GLU A 434 13.96 1.55 -36.79
N GLU A 435 14.43 1.52 -35.53
CA GLU A 435 15.34 0.48 -35.02
C GLU A 435 14.68 -0.90 -34.87
N GLU A 436 13.36 -0.99 -34.65
CA GLU A 436 12.62 -2.25 -34.59
C GLU A 436 12.26 -2.83 -35.97
N CYS A 437 12.31 -2.01 -37.02
CA CYS A 437 11.99 -2.41 -38.40
C CYS A 437 13.22 -2.71 -39.27
N GLY A 438 14.43 -2.44 -38.76
CA GLY A 438 15.71 -2.84 -39.36
C GLY A 438 16.29 -4.05 -38.65
#